data_AF-A0A182SJ39-F1
#
_entry.id   AF-A0A182SJ39-F1
#
_cell.length_a   1.000
_cell.length_b   1.000
_cell.length_c   1.000
_cell.angle_alpha   90.00
_cell.angle_beta   90.00
_cell.angle_gamma   90.00
#
_symmetry.space_group_name_H-M   'P 1'
#
loop_
_entity.id
_entity.type
_entity.pdbx_description
1 polymer ?
#
loop_
_entity_poly.entity_id
_entity_poly.type
_entity_poly.pdbx_seq_one_letter_code
_entity_poly.pdbx_strand_id
1 'polypeptide(L)'
;MHLTGYTDPEMFRQAKTILLEIGQFYQTQDDFFDCFGDPAVIGKVGTDIAEGKCSWLAVVAMQRATEEQKEIMKACYGSTDPENIARVKKLYEQLGLPTTYSIYEEESYNMIKTHIQQISRGLPHELFFKIMEKIYRREA
;
A
#
# COMPACT_ATOMS: atom_id res chain seq x y z
N MET A 1 2.29 -6.81 -23.60
CA MET A 1 3.25 -7.90 -23.87
C MET A 1 2.73 -8.90 -24.91
N HIS A 2 1.64 -9.65 -24.67
CA HIS A 2 1.12 -10.59 -25.67
C HIS A 2 0.79 -9.94 -27.03
N LEU A 3 0.09 -8.80 -27.02
CA LEU A 3 -0.29 -8.09 -28.25
C LEU A 3 0.91 -7.55 -29.06
N THR A 4 2.08 -7.44 -28.44
CA THR A 4 3.32 -6.97 -29.09
C THR A 4 4.25 -8.11 -29.46
N GLY A 5 3.75 -9.37 -29.47
CA GLY A 5 4.47 -10.54 -29.95
C GLY A 5 5.39 -11.23 -28.95
N TYR A 6 5.41 -10.84 -27.67
CA TYR A 6 6.17 -11.57 -26.65
C TYR A 6 5.53 -12.92 -26.36
N THR A 7 6.33 -13.99 -26.40
CA THR A 7 5.90 -15.38 -26.16
C THR A 7 6.77 -16.13 -25.16
N ASP A 8 7.94 -15.60 -24.78
CA ASP A 8 8.87 -16.25 -23.86
C ASP A 8 8.28 -16.35 -22.43
N PRO A 9 8.03 -17.57 -21.92
CA PRO A 9 7.49 -17.77 -20.57
C PRO A 9 8.33 -17.15 -19.46
N GLU A 10 9.66 -17.08 -19.61
CA GLU A 10 10.54 -16.52 -18.59
C GLU A 10 10.36 -15.00 -18.47
N MET A 11 10.13 -14.32 -19.61
CA MET A 11 9.80 -12.89 -19.61
C MET A 11 8.46 -12.64 -18.91
N PHE A 12 7.45 -13.48 -19.11
CA PHE A 12 6.18 -13.36 -18.39
C PHE A 12 6.35 -13.61 -16.89
N ARG A 13 7.19 -14.58 -16.51
CA ARG A 13 7.48 -14.87 -15.11
C ARG A 13 8.14 -13.67 -14.42
N GLN A 14 9.17 -13.09 -15.02
CA GLN A 14 9.86 -11.92 -14.48
C GLN A 14 8.94 -10.69 -14.41
N ALA A 15 8.19 -10.41 -15.48
CA ALA A 15 7.21 -9.33 -15.48
C ALA A 15 6.16 -9.52 -14.39
N LYS A 16 5.66 -10.74 -14.21
CA LYS A 16 4.69 -11.06 -13.15
C LYS A 16 5.26 -10.78 -11.76
N THR A 17 6.49 -11.21 -11.47
CA THR A 17 7.13 -10.96 -10.16
C THR A 17 7.14 -9.46 -9.86
N ILE A 18 7.62 -8.63 -10.77
CA ILE A 18 7.72 -7.19 -10.55
C ILE A 18 6.36 -6.52 -10.48
N LEU A 19 5.42 -6.91 -11.35
CA LEU A 19 4.07 -6.34 -11.32
C LEU A 19 3.31 -6.70 -10.05
N LEU A 20 3.58 -7.86 -9.44
CA LEU A 20 3.02 -8.22 -8.13
C LEU A 20 3.59 -7.33 -7.01
N GLU A 21 4.90 -7.08 -7.02
CA GLU A 21 5.53 -6.16 -6.06
C GLU A 21 4.97 -4.73 -6.19
N ILE A 22 4.86 -4.24 -7.43
CA ILE A 22 4.23 -2.94 -7.73
C ILE A 22 2.78 -2.92 -7.24
N GLY A 23 2.02 -3.98 -7.49
CA GLY A 23 0.63 -4.09 -7.06
C GLY A 23 0.47 -4.07 -5.54
N GLN A 24 1.34 -4.78 -4.82
CA GLN A 24 1.35 -4.77 -3.36
C GLN A 24 1.71 -3.38 -2.82
N PHE A 25 2.70 -2.73 -3.41
CA PHE A 25 3.09 -1.36 -3.05
C PHE A 25 1.93 -0.38 -3.26
N TYR A 26 1.28 -0.45 -4.42
CA TYR A 26 0.12 0.38 -4.76
C TYR A 26 -1.05 0.17 -3.78
N GLN A 27 -1.38 -1.08 -3.44
CA GLN A 27 -2.47 -1.36 -2.51
C GLN A 27 -2.15 -0.88 -1.10
N THR A 28 -0.90 -1.03 -0.64
CA THR A 28 -0.47 -0.51 0.67
C THR A 28 -0.61 1.01 0.74
N GLN A 29 -0.29 1.71 -0.35
CA GLN A 29 -0.48 3.14 -0.47
C GLN A 29 -1.96 3.54 -0.52
N ASP A 30 -2.81 2.77 -1.21
CA ASP A 30 -4.27 2.98 -1.22
C ASP A 30 -4.86 2.86 0.20
N ASP A 31 -4.51 1.81 0.93
CA ASP A 31 -4.93 1.59 2.32
C ASP A 31 -4.48 2.74 3.25
N PHE A 32 -3.26 3.24 3.04
CA PHE A 32 -2.74 4.38 3.81
C PHE A 32 -3.55 5.66 3.54
N PHE A 33 -3.78 5.96 2.26
CA PHE A 33 -4.51 7.14 1.82
C PHE A 33 -5.99 7.09 2.16
N ASP A 34 -6.62 5.92 2.18
CA ASP A 34 -7.99 5.76 2.67
C ASP A 34 -8.13 6.29 4.12
N CYS A 35 -7.12 6.07 4.96
CA CYS A 35 -7.15 6.57 6.34
C CYS A 35 -6.67 8.03 6.49
N PHE A 36 -5.54 8.37 5.86
CA PHE A 36 -4.77 9.59 6.16
C PHE A 36 -4.72 10.63 5.04
N GLY A 37 -5.17 10.28 3.83
CA GLY A 37 -5.12 11.24 2.74
C GLY A 37 -6.29 12.22 2.75
N ASP A 38 -6.15 13.30 1.99
CA ASP A 38 -7.13 14.37 1.93
C ASP A 38 -8.30 13.96 1.02
N PRO A 39 -9.55 13.88 1.53
CA PRO A 39 -10.72 13.55 0.71
C PRO A 39 -10.92 14.47 -0.49
N ALA A 40 -10.46 15.72 -0.41
CA ALA A 40 -10.58 16.70 -1.51
C ALA A 40 -9.72 16.32 -2.72
N VAL A 41 -8.61 15.61 -2.48
CA VAL A 41 -7.67 15.22 -3.54
C VAL A 41 -7.95 13.77 -3.97
N ILE A 42 -8.24 12.89 -3.01
CA ILE A 42 -8.56 11.47 -3.26
C ILE A 42 -9.94 11.32 -3.95
N GLY A 43 -10.84 12.28 -3.73
CA GLY A 43 -12.19 12.28 -4.29
C GLY A 43 -13.15 11.30 -3.60
N LYS A 44 -12.72 10.65 -2.52
CA LYS A 44 -13.57 9.80 -1.65
C LYS A 44 -13.23 10.02 -0.18
N VAL A 45 -14.24 9.82 0.67
CA VAL A 45 -14.03 9.61 2.10
C VAL A 45 -13.63 8.15 2.30
N GLY A 46 -12.55 7.90 3.03
CA GLY A 46 -12.12 6.54 3.31
C GLY A 46 -13.08 5.77 4.19
N THR A 47 -13.21 4.48 3.92
CA THR A 47 -14.20 3.59 4.54
C THR A 47 -13.58 2.36 5.20
N ASP A 48 -12.28 2.11 5.07
CA ASP A 48 -11.64 0.86 5.48
C ASP A 48 -11.85 0.52 6.96
N ILE A 49 -11.73 1.52 7.85
CA ILE A 49 -11.94 1.35 9.28
C ILE A 49 -13.41 0.99 9.57
N ALA A 50 -14.35 1.68 8.93
CA ALA A 50 -15.78 1.49 9.17
C ALA A 50 -16.28 0.15 8.63
N GLU A 51 -15.73 -0.29 7.51
CA GLU A 51 -16.02 -1.59 6.88
C GLU A 51 -15.25 -2.74 7.54
N GLY A 52 -14.32 -2.46 8.45
CA GLY A 52 -13.54 -3.48 9.14
C GLY A 52 -12.59 -4.22 8.19
N LYS A 53 -12.09 -3.55 7.15
CA LYS A 53 -11.21 -4.18 6.16
C LYS A 53 -9.88 -4.61 6.77
N CYS A 54 -9.34 -5.70 6.23
CA CYS A 54 -7.99 -6.16 6.52
C CYS A 54 -6.96 -5.32 5.75
N SER A 55 -6.92 -4.01 6.05
CA SER A 55 -5.99 -3.08 5.45
C SER A 55 -4.58 -3.26 6.03
N TRP A 56 -3.57 -2.78 5.32
CA TRP A 56 -2.19 -2.75 5.78
C TRP A 56 -2.07 -2.07 7.15
N LEU A 57 -2.77 -0.94 7.35
CA LEU A 57 -2.79 -0.21 8.61
C LEU A 57 -3.33 -1.07 9.77
N ALA A 58 -4.42 -1.81 9.55
CA ALA A 58 -4.99 -2.68 10.58
C ALA A 58 -4.04 -3.81 10.98
N VAL A 59 -3.39 -4.44 10.00
CA VAL A 59 -2.42 -5.52 10.24
C VAL A 59 -1.23 -4.99 11.03
N VAL A 60 -0.63 -3.88 10.58
CA VAL A 60 0.55 -3.30 11.24
C VAL A 60 0.20 -2.76 12.62
N ALA A 61 -0.98 -2.19 12.81
CA ALA A 61 -1.45 -1.77 14.13
C ALA A 61 -1.50 -2.95 15.10
N MET A 62 -2.13 -4.06 14.70
CA MET A 62 -2.28 -5.25 15.55
C MET A 62 -0.94 -5.94 15.87
N GLN A 63 0.06 -5.83 15.00
CA GLN A 63 1.41 -6.34 15.24
C GLN A 63 2.19 -5.51 16.27
N ARG A 64 1.91 -4.20 16.37
CA ARG A 64 2.67 -3.26 17.19
C ARG A 64 1.98 -2.84 18.49
N ALA A 65 0.66 -2.95 18.53
CA ALA A 65 -0.16 -2.55 19.65
C ALA A 65 0.12 -3.41 20.90
N THR A 66 0.09 -2.75 22.07
CA THR A 66 -0.02 -3.45 23.36
C THR A 66 -1.37 -4.14 23.48
N GLU A 67 -1.55 -5.01 24.48
CA GLU A 67 -2.84 -5.67 24.71
C GLU A 67 -3.97 -4.65 24.97
N GLU A 68 -3.69 -3.58 25.72
CA GLU A 68 -4.67 -2.51 25.98
C GLU A 68 -5.06 -1.76 24.69
N GLN A 69 -4.08 -1.54 23.80
CA GLN A 69 -4.33 -0.91 22.51
C GLN A 69 -5.09 -1.83 21.55
N LYS A 70 -4.87 -3.15 21.62
CA LYS A 70 -5.65 -4.13 20.84
C LYS A 70 -7.12 -4.16 21.26
N GLU A 71 -7.44 -3.91 22.53
CA GLU A 71 -8.84 -3.79 22.98
C GLU A 71 -9.54 -2.59 22.32
N ILE A 72 -8.82 -1.49 22.05
CA ILE A 72 -9.38 -0.36 21.27
C ILE A 72 -9.74 -0.83 19.87
N MET A 73 -8.84 -1.55 19.19
CA MET A 73 -9.11 -2.11 17.85
C MET A 73 -10.34 -3.04 17.88
N LYS A 74 -10.42 -3.96 18.84
CA LYS A 74 -11.56 -4.90 18.97
C LYS A 74 -12.89 -4.19 19.22
N ALA A 75 -12.88 -3.12 20.00
CA ALA A 75 -14.09 -2.38 20.35
C ALA A 75 -14.55 -1.40 19.26
N CYS A 76 -13.61 -0.81 18.51
CA CYS A 76 -13.90 0.33 17.62
C CYS A 76 -13.81 -0.01 16.12
N TYR A 77 -13.02 -1.00 15.71
CA TYR A 77 -12.79 -1.31 14.30
C TYR A 77 -14.00 -2.03 13.69
N GLY A 78 -14.38 -1.68 12.45
CA GLY A 78 -15.61 -2.18 11.81
C GLY A 78 -16.90 -1.50 12.30
N SER A 79 -16.78 -0.32 12.90
CA SER A 79 -17.91 0.49 13.36
C SER A 79 -18.12 1.70 12.45
N THR A 80 -19.37 2.00 12.11
CA THR A 80 -19.75 3.22 11.37
C THR A 80 -19.85 4.46 12.26
N ASP A 81 -19.69 4.32 13.58
CA ASP A 81 -19.68 5.43 14.52
C ASP A 81 -18.43 6.31 14.30
N PRO A 82 -18.60 7.61 13.98
CA PRO A 82 -17.48 8.53 13.79
C PRO A 82 -16.51 8.60 14.98
N GLU A 83 -16.99 8.42 16.22
CA GLU A 83 -16.12 8.45 17.40
C GLU A 83 -15.20 7.22 17.45
N ASN A 84 -15.73 6.04 17.10
CA ASN A 84 -14.94 4.81 17.02
C ASN A 84 -13.90 4.90 15.91
N ILE A 85 -14.28 5.42 14.74
CA ILE A 85 -13.35 5.66 13.62
C ILE A 85 -12.22 6.61 14.06
N ALA A 86 -12.56 7.73 14.71
CA ALA A 86 -11.57 8.68 15.20
C ALA A 86 -10.61 8.07 16.24
N ARG A 87 -11.11 7.20 17.13
CA ARG A 87 -10.28 6.48 18.11
C ARG A 87 -9.28 5.53 17.45
N VAL A 88 -9.69 4.81 16.40
CA VAL A 88 -8.78 3.96 15.61
C VAL A 88 -7.72 4.81 14.90
N LYS A 89 -8.12 5.91 14.23
CA LYS A 89 -7.16 6.82 13.57
C LYS A 89 -6.12 7.37 14.55
N LYS A 90 -6.56 7.81 15.72
CA LYS A 90 -5.67 8.29 16.79
C LYS A 90 -4.73 7.19 17.30
N LEU A 91 -5.20 5.96 17.40
CA LEU A 91 -4.35 4.83 17.75
C LEU A 91 -3.26 4.59 16.69
N TYR A 92 -3.59 4.67 15.39
CA TYR A 92 -2.61 4.57 14.31
C TYR A 92 -1.53 5.66 14.41
N GLU A 93 -1.90 6.89 14.75
CA GLU A 93 -0.93 7.97 15.01
C GLU A 93 -0.02 7.65 16.21
N GLN A 94 -0.61 7.18 17.33
CA GLN A 94 0.14 6.80 18.54
C GLN A 94 1.14 5.66 18.29
N LEU A 95 0.80 4.73 17.40
CA LEU A 95 1.68 3.63 16.99
C LEU A 95 2.75 4.05 15.98
N GLY A 96 2.75 5.32 15.55
CA GLY A 96 3.69 5.84 14.56
C GLY A 96 3.52 5.21 13.18
N LEU A 97 2.29 4.84 12.80
CA LEU A 97 2.03 4.23 11.50
C LEU A 97 2.32 5.15 10.31
N PRO A 98 2.09 6.48 10.36
CA PRO A 98 2.52 7.39 9.30
C PRO A 98 4.03 7.31 9.02
N THR A 99 4.86 7.38 10.06
CA THR A 99 6.31 7.24 9.93
C THR A 99 6.69 5.85 9.39
N THR A 100 6.00 4.81 9.85
CA THR A 100 6.22 3.43 9.38
C THR A 100 5.92 3.29 7.90
N TYR A 101 4.83 3.90 7.44
CA TYR A 101 4.48 3.93 6.03
C TYR A 101 5.53 4.69 5.21
N SER A 102 5.99 5.87 5.66
CA SER A 102 7.05 6.61 4.95
C SER A 102 8.32 5.78 4.72
N ILE A 103 8.75 5.02 5.74
CA ILE A 103 9.91 4.13 5.64
C ILE A 103 9.62 3.00 4.65
N TYR A 104 8.48 2.33 4.81
CA TYR A 104 8.05 1.26 3.90
C TYR A 104 7.97 1.73 2.44
N GLU A 105 7.46 2.94 2.20
CA GLU A 105 7.30 3.52 0.86
C GLU A 105 8.65 3.73 0.18
N GLU A 106 9.63 4.29 0.89
CA GLU A 106 10.98 4.50 0.38
C GLU A 106 11.72 3.17 0.14
N GLU A 107 11.65 2.24 1.10
CA GLU A 107 12.29 0.94 0.98
C GLU A 107 11.71 0.11 -0.18
N SER A 108 10.38 0.06 -0.27
CA SER A 108 9.68 -0.66 -1.35
C SER A 108 10.01 -0.08 -2.71
N TYR A 109 10.02 1.26 -2.84
CA TYR A 109 10.41 1.92 -4.08
C TYR A 109 11.84 1.54 -4.50
N ASN A 110 12.81 1.62 -3.59
CA ASN A 110 14.21 1.31 -3.88
C ASN A 110 14.42 -0.17 -4.22
N MET A 111 13.72 -1.07 -3.53
CA MET A 111 13.73 -2.50 -3.81
C MET A 111 13.17 -2.80 -5.20
N ILE A 112 11.97 -2.30 -5.52
CA ILE A 112 11.33 -2.51 -6.82
C ILE A 112 12.19 -1.93 -7.94
N LYS A 113 12.75 -0.73 -7.74
CA LYS A 113 13.68 -0.11 -8.70
C LYS A 113 14.88 -1.01 -8.98
N THR A 114 15.46 -1.62 -7.95
CA THR A 114 16.59 -2.56 -8.08
C THR A 114 16.17 -3.82 -8.83
N HIS A 115 15.01 -4.41 -8.51
CA HIS A 115 14.49 -5.58 -9.21
C HIS A 115 14.20 -5.29 -10.69
N ILE A 116 13.68 -4.10 -11.02
CA ILE A 116 13.51 -3.68 -12.41
C ILE A 116 14.86 -3.67 -13.14
N GLN A 117 15.92 -3.12 -12.54
CA GLN A 117 17.26 -3.09 -13.15
C GLN A 117 17.84 -4.50 -13.39
N GLN A 118 17.46 -5.47 -12.57
CA GLN A 118 17.94 -6.85 -12.64
C GLN A 118 17.17 -7.74 -13.63
N ILE A 119 16.10 -7.23 -14.26
CA ILE A 119 15.37 -7.97 -15.29
C ILE A 119 16.30 -8.38 -16.43
N SER A 120 16.10 -9.60 -16.94
CA SER A 120 16.89 -10.15 -18.05
C SER A 120 16.69 -9.40 -19.38
N ARG A 121 17.66 -9.55 -20.30
CA ARG A 121 17.64 -8.89 -21.62
C ARG A 121 16.37 -9.28 -22.40
N GLY A 122 15.61 -8.29 -22.85
CA GLY A 122 14.47 -8.46 -23.76
C GLY A 122 13.17 -7.82 -23.26
N LEU A 123 13.02 -7.70 -21.94
CA LEU A 123 11.91 -6.96 -21.34
C LEU A 123 12.19 -5.45 -21.38
N PRO A 124 11.19 -4.61 -21.67
CA PRO A 124 11.37 -3.17 -21.68
C PRO A 124 11.37 -2.62 -20.24
N HIS A 125 12.54 -2.44 -19.63
CA HIS A 125 12.70 -1.87 -18.28
C HIS A 125 11.95 -0.54 -18.12
N GLU A 126 12.00 0.31 -19.14
CA GLU A 126 11.33 1.63 -19.18
C GLU A 126 9.82 1.53 -18.92
N LEU A 127 9.17 0.43 -19.33
CA LEU A 127 7.75 0.22 -19.07
C LEU A 127 7.47 0.17 -17.56
N PHE A 128 8.28 -0.57 -16.81
CA PHE A 128 8.10 -0.73 -15.37
C PHE A 128 8.47 0.55 -14.62
N PHE A 129 9.52 1.26 -15.05
CA PHE A 129 9.85 2.57 -14.49
C PHE A 129 8.73 3.59 -14.69
N LYS A 130 8.12 3.66 -15.88
CA LYS A 130 6.98 4.55 -16.14
C LYS A 130 5.77 4.24 -15.27
N ILE A 131 5.55 2.97 -14.92
CA ILE A 131 4.50 2.58 -13.96
C ILE A 131 4.87 3.08 -12.57
N MET A 132 6.11 2.83 -12.13
CA MET A 132 6.59 3.26 -10.81
C MET A 132 6.58 4.78 -10.64
N GLU A 133 6.96 5.55 -11.65
CA GLU A 133 6.93 7.03 -11.64
C GLU A 133 5.52 7.59 -11.42
N LYS A 134 4.48 6.86 -11.86
CA LYS A 134 3.08 7.26 -11.65
C LYS A 134 2.54 6.91 -10.26
N ILE A 135 3.18 5.98 -9.56
CA ILE A 135 2.69 5.45 -8.28
C ILE A 135 3.49 6.05 -7.11
N TYR A 136 4.80 6.19 -7.27
CA TYR A 136 5.68 6.68 -6.23
C TYR A 136 5.37 8.12 -5.87
N ARG A 137 5.11 8.37 -4.58
CA ARG A 137 4.72 9.69 -4.06
C ARG A 137 3.59 10.34 -4.87
N ARG A 138 2.65 9.55 -5.37
CA ARG A 138 1.45 10.12 -6.00
C ARG A 138 0.81 11.06 -4.97
N GLU A 139 0.52 12.27 -5.43
CA GLU A 139 -0.34 13.16 -4.66
C GLU A 139 -1.71 12.48 -4.62
N ALA A 140 -2.06 12.00 -3.44
CA ALA A 140 -3.38 11.48 -3.14
C ALA A 140 -4.35 12.63 -3.16
#